data_AF-D5U6A2-F1
#
_entry.id   AF-D5U6A2-F1
#
_cell.length_a   1.000
_cell.length_b   1.000
_cell.length_c   1.000
_cell.angle_alpha   90.00
_cell.angle_beta   90.00
_cell.angle_gamma   90.00
#
_symmetry.space_group_name_H-M   'P 1'
#
loop_
_entity.id
_entity.type
_entity.pdbx_description
1 polymer ?
#
loop_
_entity_poly.entity_id
_entity_poly.type
_entity_poly.pdbx_seq_one_letter_code
_entity_poly.pdbx_strand_id
1 'polypeptide(L)'
;MKILKLILLAFLALFIIYDNKNHIKYYHIEVGELCLIKRTTGFPCPACGMTRAHIEAFRLNFKKAFYYHPLFVLPAIIFAVIILRNKSKTANYIYNNNYIIFTVLFIFIAVYIVRFVLLFPHKEPFTYNYDSNLYIVLKIFKNIF
;
A
#
# COMPACT_ATOMS: atom_id res chain seq x y z
N MET A 1 -22.77 1.54 -18.63
CA MET A 1 -22.70 0.33 -17.77
C MET A 1 -22.24 -0.92 -18.53
N LYS A 2 -22.69 -1.17 -19.77
CA LYS A 2 -22.28 -2.37 -20.55
C LYS A 2 -20.80 -2.38 -20.96
N ILE A 3 -20.27 -1.24 -21.42
CA ILE A 3 -18.84 -1.07 -21.77
C ILE A 3 -17.92 -1.26 -20.56
N LEU A 4 -18.31 -0.76 -19.39
CA LEU A 4 -17.54 -0.93 -18.15
C LEU A 4 -17.46 -2.41 -17.72
N LYS A 5 -18.56 -3.17 -17.85
CA LYS A 5 -18.56 -4.62 -17.62
C LYS A 5 -17.70 -5.37 -18.63
N LEU A 6 -17.69 -4.94 -19.89
CA LEU A 6 -16.89 -5.57 -20.94
C LEU A 6 -15.39 -5.32 -20.75
N ILE A 7 -15.01 -4.09 -20.36
CA ILE A 7 -13.64 -3.75 -19.98
C ILE A 7 -13.21 -4.55 -18.74
N LEU A 8 -14.09 -4.67 -17.74
CA LEU A 8 -13.84 -5.47 -16.54
C LEU A 8 -13.64 -6.96 -16.86
N LEU A 9 -14.46 -7.51 -17.76
CA LEU A 9 -14.38 -8.91 -18.21
C LEU A 9 -13.13 -9.17 -19.07
N ALA A 10 -12.78 -8.24 -19.96
CA ALA A 10 -11.56 -8.32 -20.75
C ALA A 10 -10.30 -8.23 -19.87
N PHE A 11 -10.33 -7.39 -18.84
CA PHE A 11 -9.25 -7.27 -17.86
C PHE A 11 -9.13 -8.54 -17.01
N LEU A 12 -10.25 -9.12 -16.57
CA LEU A 12 -10.28 -10.42 -15.88
C LEU A 12 -9.76 -11.55 -16.76
N ALA A 13 -10.11 -11.58 -18.05
CA ALA A 13 -9.62 -12.59 -18.99
C ALA A 13 -8.11 -12.46 -19.25
N LEU A 14 -7.62 -11.24 -19.47
CA LEU A 14 -6.17 -10.96 -19.57
C LEU A 14 -5.42 -11.35 -18.29
N PHE A 15 -6.05 -11.14 -17.13
CA PHE A 15 -5.51 -11.50 -15.83
C PHE A 15 -5.40 -13.02 -15.64
N ILE A 16 -6.45 -13.78 -16.00
CA ILE A 16 -6.46 -15.25 -15.96
C ILE A 16 -5.41 -15.83 -16.91
N ILE A 17 -5.23 -15.23 -18.09
CA ILE A 17 -4.19 -15.64 -19.05
C ILE A 17 -2.78 -15.33 -18.51
N TYR A 18 -2.61 -14.22 -17.78
CA TYR A 18 -1.35 -13.83 -17.15
C TYR A 18 -0.97 -14.74 -15.96
N ASP A 19 -1.97 -15.24 -15.22
CA ASP A 19 -1.79 -16.07 -14.02
C ASP A 19 -1.22 -17.48 -14.33
N ASN A 20 -1.27 -17.94 -15.58
CA ASN A 20 -0.75 -19.26 -15.97
C ASN A 20 0.80 -19.34 -16.05
N LYS A 21 1.52 -18.27 -15.67
CA LYS A 21 2.98 -18.32 -15.51
C LYS A 21 3.36 -18.17 -14.03
N ASN A 22 3.63 -19.32 -13.41
CA ASN A 22 4.56 -19.55 -12.29
C ASN A 22 5.20 -18.28 -11.67
N HIS A 23 4.60 -17.72 -10.62
CA HIS A 23 5.22 -16.65 -9.83
C HIS A 23 5.40 -17.02 -8.34
N ILE A 24 6.13 -18.11 -8.11
CA ILE A 24 6.80 -18.41 -6.83
C ILE A 24 8.31 -18.16 -7.06
N LYS A 25 8.77 -16.90 -7.12
CA LYS A 25 10.19 -16.51 -6.83
C LYS A 25 10.59 -15.07 -7.14
N TYR A 26 9.75 -14.25 -7.77
CA TYR A 26 10.22 -12.98 -8.35
C TYR A 26 9.58 -11.75 -7.71
N TYR A 27 9.97 -11.43 -6.48
CA TYR A 27 9.91 -10.05 -6.01
C TYR A 27 11.33 -9.55 -5.73
N HIS A 28 12.16 -9.57 -6.78
CA HIS A 28 13.44 -8.84 -6.84
C HIS A 28 13.24 -7.36 -7.22
N ILE A 29 12.00 -6.93 -7.50
CA ILE A 29 11.72 -5.50 -7.65
C ILE A 29 11.52 -4.96 -6.25
N GLU A 30 12.59 -4.38 -5.72
CA GLU A 30 12.54 -3.62 -4.49
C GLU A 30 11.55 -2.47 -4.65
N VAL A 31 10.28 -2.71 -4.30
CA VAL A 31 9.31 -1.61 -4.11
C VAL A 31 9.79 -0.63 -3.01
N GLY A 32 10.88 -0.99 -2.30
CA GLY A 32 11.66 -0.09 -1.46
C GLY A 32 12.43 0.99 -2.26
N GLU A 33 12.92 0.70 -3.46
CA GLU A 33 13.60 1.66 -4.35
C GLU A 33 12.64 2.66 -5.00
N LEU A 34 11.42 2.21 -5.33
CA LEU A 34 10.37 3.07 -5.89
C LEU A 34 9.78 4.05 -4.86
N CYS A 35 9.95 3.77 -3.56
CA CYS A 35 9.46 4.63 -2.49
C CYS A 35 10.47 5.74 -2.20
N LEU A 36 10.19 6.95 -2.71
CA LEU A 36 11.04 8.13 -2.50
C LEU A 36 11.38 8.35 -1.02
N ILE A 37 10.40 8.18 -0.13
CA ILE A 37 10.58 8.37 1.33
C ILE A 37 11.57 7.35 1.90
N LYS A 38 11.44 6.06 1.53
CA LYS A 38 12.32 5.00 2.02
C LYS A 38 13.72 5.13 1.41
N ARG A 39 13.84 5.61 0.17
CA ARG A 39 15.14 5.89 -0.48
C ARG A 39 15.87 7.07 0.15
N THR A 40 15.17 8.13 0.54
CA THR A 40 15.81 9.29 1.15
C THR A 40 16.11 9.07 2.63
N THR A 41 15.14 8.59 3.40
CA THR A 41 15.24 8.50 4.87
C THR A 41 15.68 7.13 5.40
N GLY A 42 15.50 6.07 4.61
CA GLY A 42 15.69 4.69 5.07
C GLY A 42 14.49 4.10 5.82
N PHE A 43 13.57 4.94 6.31
CA PHE A 43 12.48 4.51 7.18
C PHE A 43 11.21 4.10 6.40
N PRO A 44 10.46 3.10 6.91
CA PRO A 44 9.15 2.77 6.36
C PRO A 44 8.13 3.87 6.69
N CYS A 45 7.25 4.19 5.75
CA CYS A 45 6.18 5.19 5.91
C CYS A 45 4.83 4.52 6.28
N PRO A 46 3.78 5.27 6.66
CA PRO A 46 2.50 4.66 7.05
C PRO A 46 1.77 3.95 5.90
N ALA A 47 2.14 4.23 4.65
CA ALA A 47 1.65 3.51 3.48
C ALA A 47 2.56 2.32 3.07
N CYS A 48 3.62 1.99 3.82
CA CYS A 48 4.55 0.92 3.45
C CYS A 48 3.83 -0.42 3.29
N GLY A 49 4.01 -1.03 2.12
CA GLY A 49 3.37 -2.29 1.76
C GLY A 49 2.02 -2.15 1.04
N MET A 50 1.43 -0.94 0.92
CA MET A 50 0.15 -0.77 0.20
C MET A 50 0.25 -1.18 -1.28
N THR A 51 1.29 -0.76 -2.00
CA THR A 51 1.46 -1.13 -3.42
C THR A 51 1.58 -2.66 -3.58
N ARG A 52 2.39 -3.31 -2.73
CA ARG A 52 2.53 -4.78 -2.73
C ARG A 52 1.21 -5.47 -2.39
N ALA A 53 0.44 -4.92 -1.45
CA ALA A 53 -0.87 -5.44 -1.10
C ALA A 53 -1.86 -5.38 -2.26
N HIS A 54 -1.88 -4.28 -3.03
CA HIS A 54 -2.73 -4.17 -4.22
C HIS A 54 -2.28 -5.14 -5.32
N ILE A 55 -0.97 -5.31 -5.55
CA ILE A 55 -0.46 -6.26 -6.54
C ILE A 55 -0.87 -7.69 -6.19
N GLU A 56 -0.76 -8.09 -4.92
CA GLU A 56 -1.22 -9.40 -4.47
C GLU A 56 -2.75 -9.53 -4.48
N ALA A 57 -3.49 -8.46 -4.21
CA ALA A 57 -4.95 -8.44 -4.34
C ALA A 57 -5.38 -8.63 -5.80
N PHE A 58 -4.66 -8.04 -6.76
CA PHE A 58 -4.89 -8.29 -8.18
C PHE A 58 -4.60 -9.75 -8.54
N ARG A 59 -3.53 -10.34 -7.98
CA ARG A 59 -3.20 -11.79 -8.03
C ARG A 59 -4.17 -12.71 -7.28
N LEU A 60 -5.32 -12.20 -6.84
CA LEU A 60 -6.31 -12.94 -6.06
C LEU A 60 -5.73 -13.58 -4.78
N ASN A 61 -4.54 -13.15 -4.34
CA ASN A 61 -3.87 -13.64 -3.15
C ASN A 61 -4.17 -12.71 -1.97
N PHE A 62 -5.41 -12.77 -1.50
CA PHE A 62 -5.88 -11.90 -0.41
C PHE A 62 -5.10 -12.14 0.89
N LYS A 63 -4.67 -13.39 1.16
CA LYS A 63 -3.86 -13.71 2.33
C LYS A 63 -2.56 -12.90 2.35
N LYS A 64 -1.84 -12.84 1.23
CA LYS A 64 -0.63 -12.01 1.11
C LYS A 64 -0.96 -10.51 1.05
N ALA A 65 -2.07 -10.12 0.44
CA ALA A 65 -2.49 -8.72 0.41
C ALA A 65 -2.68 -8.14 1.83
N PHE A 66 -3.42 -8.85 2.69
CA PHE A 66 -3.62 -8.46 4.09
C PHE A 66 -2.32 -8.49 4.91
N TYR A 67 -1.42 -9.44 4.61
CA TYR A 67 -0.08 -9.47 5.22
C TYR A 67 0.71 -8.19 4.91
N TYR A 68 0.72 -7.77 3.65
CA TYR A 68 1.46 -6.58 3.23
C TYR A 68 0.85 -5.28 3.75
N HIS A 69 -0.47 -5.12 3.73
CA HIS A 69 -1.11 -3.98 4.36
C HIS A 69 -2.57 -4.29 4.73
N PRO A 70 -2.93 -4.38 6.02
CA PRO A 70 -4.28 -4.79 6.40
C PRO A 70 -5.36 -3.81 5.93
N LEU A 71 -5.04 -2.51 5.83
CA LEU A 71 -5.96 -1.48 5.32
C LEU A 71 -5.83 -1.20 3.82
N PHE A 72 -5.33 -2.14 3.01
CA PHE A 72 -5.17 -1.91 1.56
C PHE A 72 -6.50 -1.61 0.85
N VAL A 73 -7.64 -1.98 1.45
CA VAL A 73 -8.97 -1.74 0.89
C VAL A 73 -9.43 -0.29 1.10
N LEU A 74 -8.87 0.44 2.08
CA LEU A 74 -9.28 1.81 2.40
C LEU A 74 -9.19 2.77 1.21
N PRO A 75 -8.08 2.85 0.44
CA PRO A 75 -8.00 3.71 -0.74
C PRO A 75 -9.13 3.47 -1.75
N ALA A 76 -9.49 2.21 -1.97
CA ALA A 76 -10.59 1.85 -2.88
C ALA A 76 -11.95 2.32 -2.33
N ILE A 77 -12.19 2.20 -1.03
CA ILE A 77 -13.41 2.69 -0.36
C ILE A 77 -13.49 4.22 -0.43
N ILE A 78 -12.39 4.92 -0.11
CA ILE A 78 -12.33 6.39 -0.17
C ILE A 78 -12.60 6.88 -1.59
N PHE A 79 -11.98 6.25 -2.59
CA PHE A 79 -12.22 6.58 -3.99
C PHE A 79 -13.69 6.37 -4.39
N ALA A 80 -14.31 5.27 -3.95
CA ALA A 80 -15.73 5.01 -4.20
C ALA A 80 -16.64 6.06 -3.55
N VAL A 81 -16.35 6.47 -2.30
CA VAL A 81 -17.09 7.52 -1.59
C VAL A 81 -17.00 8.85 -2.35
N ILE A 82 -15.81 9.23 -2.83
CA ILE A 82 -15.61 10.48 -3.58
C ILE A 82 -16.42 10.49 -4.88
N ILE A 83 -16.43 9.38 -5.63
CA ILE A 83 -17.19 9.28 -6.89
C ILE A 83 -18.71 9.29 -6.65
N LEU A 84 -19.15 8.61 -5.60
CA LEU A 84 -20.58 8.43 -5.31
C LEU A 84 -21.17 9.55 -4.47
N ARG A 85 -20.37 10.51 -3.98
CA ARG A 85 -20.85 11.60 -3.12
C ARG A 85 -22.03 12.38 -3.69
N ASN A 86 -22.06 12.60 -5.01
CA ASN A 86 -23.14 13.33 -5.68
C ASN A 86 -24.33 12.43 -6.08
N LYS A 87 -24.18 11.10 -5.99
CA LYS A 87 -25.17 10.11 -6.43
C LYS A 87 -25.86 9.38 -5.28
N SER A 88 -25.24 9.37 -4.09
CA SER A 88 -25.72 8.64 -2.92
C SER A 88 -25.71 9.54 -1.69
N LYS A 89 -26.85 9.59 -0.97
CA LYS A 89 -26.97 10.31 0.30
C LYS A 89 -25.99 9.78 1.34
N THR A 90 -25.76 8.47 1.38
CA THR A 90 -24.82 7.82 2.29
C THR A 90 -23.37 8.21 2.00
N ALA A 91 -22.97 8.23 0.73
CA ALA A 91 -21.61 8.64 0.36
C ALA A 91 -21.36 10.13 0.65
N ASN A 92 -22.36 10.98 0.41
CA ASN A 92 -22.30 12.40 0.77
C ASN A 92 -22.15 12.61 2.28
N TYR A 93 -22.92 11.85 3.08
CA TYR A 93 -22.84 11.89 4.55
C TYR A 93 -21.44 11.48 5.04
N ILE A 94 -20.88 10.39 4.52
CA ILE A 94 -19.53 9.93 4.88
C ILE A 94 -18.48 10.98 4.50
N TYR A 95 -18.59 11.58 3.31
CA TYR A 95 -17.63 12.58 2.81
C TYR A 95 -17.66 13.90 3.59
N ASN A 96 -18.84 14.37 4.00
CA ASN A 96 -18.99 15.65 4.72
C ASN A 96 -18.87 15.52 6.25
N ASN A 97 -18.82 14.30 6.79
CA ASN A 97 -18.73 14.09 8.22
C ASN A 97 -17.28 13.99 8.68
N ASN A 98 -16.76 15.09 9.23
CA ASN A 98 -15.40 15.19 9.75
C ASN A 98 -15.07 14.11 10.79
N TYR A 99 -16.03 13.70 11.64
CA TYR A 99 -15.79 12.66 12.65
C TYR A 99 -15.43 11.31 12.01
N ILE A 100 -16.03 10.96 10.88
CA ILE A 100 -15.71 9.72 10.16
C ILE A 100 -14.30 9.79 9.58
N ILE A 101 -13.94 10.94 8.97
CA ILE A 101 -12.60 11.14 8.40
C ILE A 101 -11.53 11.05 9.49
N PHE A 102 -11.73 11.74 10.62
CA PHE A 102 -10.79 11.68 11.76
C PHE A 102 -10.68 10.26 12.33
N THR A 103 -11.78 9.53 12.42
CA THR A 103 -11.77 8.13 12.89
C THR A 103 -10.97 7.23 11.95
N VAL A 104 -11.15 7.34 10.64
CA VAL A 104 -10.39 6.56 9.65
C VAL A 104 -8.90 6.89 9.71
N LEU A 105 -8.56 8.18 9.81
CA LEU A 105 -7.17 8.62 9.94
C LEU A 105 -6.52 8.10 11.22
N PHE A 106 -7.24 8.16 12.35
CA PHE A 106 -6.79 7.64 13.63
C PHE A 106 -6.49 6.14 13.56
N ILE A 107 -7.41 5.35 12.98
CA ILE A 107 -7.20 3.91 12.77
C ILE A 107 -5.97 3.65 11.90
N PHE A 108 -5.78 4.42 10.81
CA PHE A 108 -4.64 4.27 9.92
C PHE A 108 -3.31 4.48 10.64
N ILE A 109 -3.22 5.54 11.46
CA ILE A 109 -2.04 5.85 12.26
C ILE A 109 -1.81 4.81 13.35
N ALA A 110 -2.87 4.40 14.06
CA ALA A 110 -2.77 3.38 15.11
C ALA A 110 -2.23 2.05 14.56
N VAL A 111 -2.76 1.59 13.41
CA VAL A 111 -2.25 0.37 12.76
C VAL A 111 -0.81 0.54 12.29
N TYR A 112 -0.44 1.72 11.78
CA TYR A 112 0.97 1.99 11.46
C TYR A 112 1.87 1.86 12.69
N ILE A 113 1.54 2.50 13.81
CA ILE A 113 2.34 2.45 15.04
C ILE A 113 2.48 1.02 15.54
N VAL A 114 1.37 0.28 15.65
CA VAL A 114 1.37 -1.12 16.11
C VAL A 114 2.26 -1.97 15.21
N ARG A 115 2.12 -1.84 13.88
CA ARG A 115 2.94 -2.59 12.92
C ARG A 115 4.40 -2.18 12.95
N PHE A 116 4.68 -0.89 13.13
CA PHE A 116 6.03 -0.37 13.23
C PHE A 116 6.75 -1.00 14.41
N VAL A 117 6.15 -0.99 15.61
CA VAL A 117 6.74 -1.58 16.81
C VAL A 117 6.94 -3.10 16.68
N LEU A 118 6.02 -3.81 16.01
CA LEU A 118 6.07 -5.26 15.91
C LEU A 118 6.97 -5.81 14.78
N LEU A 119 7.16 -5.05 13.70
CA LEU A 119 7.80 -5.55 12.47
C LEU A 119 9.14 -4.87 12.15
N PHE A 120 9.35 -3.63 12.62
CA PHE A 120 10.61 -2.93 12.42
C PHE A 120 11.72 -3.55 13.29
N PRO A 121 12.97 -3.68 12.81
CA PRO A 121 13.51 -3.28 11.50
C PRO A 121 13.75 -4.44 10.51
N HIS A 122 13.35 -5.67 10.84
CA HIS A 122 13.84 -6.88 10.12
C HIS A 122 12.77 -7.63 9.31
N LYS A 123 11.49 -7.25 9.37
CA LYS A 123 10.42 -7.95 8.64
C LYS A 123 9.78 -7.05 7.59
N GLU A 124 9.62 -7.56 6.37
CA GLU A 124 8.89 -6.86 5.33
C GLU A 124 7.41 -6.65 5.72
N PRO A 125 6.81 -5.48 5.47
CA PRO A 125 7.34 -4.34 4.70
C PRO A 125 8.10 -3.28 5.54
N PHE A 126 8.26 -3.47 6.85
CA PHE A 126 8.88 -2.53 7.79
C PHE A 126 10.39 -2.74 7.96
N THR A 127 11.10 -2.94 6.84
CA THR A 127 12.57 -3.02 6.86
C THR A 127 13.21 -1.64 6.70
N TYR A 128 14.35 -1.41 7.36
CA TYR A 128 15.17 -0.23 7.11
C TYR A 128 15.96 -0.36 5.81
N ASN A 129 16.06 0.71 5.02
CA ASN A 129 16.89 0.75 3.81
C ASN A 129 18.26 1.34 4.12
N TYR A 130 19.28 0.48 4.15
CA TYR A 130 20.68 0.85 4.40
C TYR A 130 21.36 1.49 3.17
N ASP A 131 20.73 1.45 2.00
CA ASP A 131 21.18 2.18 0.80
C ASP A 131 20.52 3.56 0.68
N SER A 132 19.93 4.05 1.78
CA SER A 132 19.32 5.38 1.81
C SER A 132 20.36 6.50 1.84
N ASN A 133 20.04 7.62 1.18
CA ASN A 133 20.91 8.79 1.14
C ASN A 133 21.29 9.27 2.55
N LEU A 134 20.33 9.29 3.48
CA LEU A 134 20.57 9.68 4.87
C LEU A 134 21.60 8.76 5.54
N TYR A 135 21.45 7.44 5.39
CA TYR A 135 22.37 6.48 6.00
C TYR A 135 23.78 6.61 5.44
N ILE A 136 23.91 6.79 4.12
CA ILE A 136 25.20 6.98 3.45
C ILE A 136 25.88 8.25 3.97
N VAL A 137 25.15 9.37 4.05
CA VAL A 137 25.68 10.63 4.59
C VAL A 137 26.14 10.45 6.03
N LEU A 138 25.31 9.88 6.91
CA LEU A 138 25.66 9.62 8.31
C LEU A 138 26.88 8.70 8.44
N LYS A 139 26.99 7.69 7.59
CA LYS A 139 28.13 6.77 7.56
C LYS A 139 29.42 7.47 7.13
N ILE A 140 29.35 8.35 6.15
CA ILE A 140 30.49 9.17 5.71
C ILE A 140 30.93 10.10 6.84
N PHE A 141 29.99 10.83 7.48
CA PHE A 141 30.30 11.69 8.62
C PHE A 141 30.95 10.94 9.77
N LYS A 142 30.44 9.75 10.12
CA LYS A 142 31.01 8.89 11.18
C LYS A 142 32.39 8.32 10.83
N ASN A 143 32.73 8.18 9.55
CA ASN A 143 34.05 7.73 9.14
C ASN A 143 35.08 8.87 9.04
N ILE A 144 34.61 10.12 8.97
CA ILE A 144 35.46 11.33 8.88
C ILE A 144 35.83 11.86 10.27
N PHE A 145 34.91 11.79 11.24
CA PHE A 145 35.10 12.18 12.65
C PHE A 145 35.30 10.96 13.54
#